data_AF-A0A9P5ENA2-F1
#
_entry.id   AF-A0A9P5ENA2-F1
#
_cell.length_a   1.000
_cell.length_b   1.000
_cell.length_c   1.000
_cell.angle_alpha   90.00
_cell.angle_beta   90.00
_cell.angle_gamma   90.00
#
_symmetry.space_group_name_H-M   'P 1'
#
loop_
_entity.id
_entity.type
_entity.pdbx_description
1 polymer ?
#
loop_
_entity_poly.entity_id
_entity_poly.type
_entity_poly.pdbx_seq_one_letter_code
_entity_poly.pdbx_strand_id
1 'polypeptide(L)'
;MEARTITRPAATLLRGAARPSPSPSPSLTLRRGHKTTTRTKKALKIAPHPDFLPSHQGDTILINPPSAAPSVFHTPFKFLPPTDPRRRANLSHLFASSSTSAAATPSAEGTKLPPALAVPSRGANPRYHLTPADVAEIRRLRAADPVTWSVSALARKFDCSEVFVTICTPAPREHKEKLAQKLESVKDGWGKIRTKAREDRSRRKEMLLRGEL
;
A
#
# COMPACT_ATOMS: atom_id res chain seq x y z
N MET A 1 35.67 -27.78 42.88
CA MET A 1 34.40 -28.51 42.73
C MET A 1 33.64 -27.92 41.54
N GLU A 2 33.61 -28.40 40.31
CA GLU A 2 34.33 -29.41 39.53
C GLU A 2 34.29 -28.88 38.08
N ALA A 3 35.42 -28.91 37.38
CA ALA A 3 35.49 -28.59 35.96
C ALA A 3 35.16 -29.86 35.16
N ARG A 4 34.04 -29.89 34.43
CA ARG A 4 33.71 -31.02 33.55
C ARG A 4 34.26 -30.77 32.14
N THR A 5 35.50 -31.21 31.95
CA THR A 5 36.15 -31.36 30.65
C THR A 5 35.47 -32.49 29.87
N ILE A 6 34.79 -32.17 28.76
CA ILE A 6 34.25 -33.19 27.85
C ILE A 6 35.37 -33.55 26.85
N THR A 7 36.07 -34.63 27.18
CA THR A 7 37.03 -35.33 26.32
C THR A 7 36.34 -35.89 25.07
N ARG A 8 36.83 -35.53 23.89
CA ARG A 8 36.47 -36.18 22.63
C ARG A 8 37.28 -37.48 22.49
N PRO A 9 36.69 -38.65 22.20
CA PRO A 9 37.48 -39.82 21.85
C PRO A 9 37.99 -39.67 20.41
N ALA A 10 39.31 -39.62 20.26
CA ALA A 10 40.00 -39.87 19.00
C ALA A 10 40.01 -41.38 18.76
N ALA A 11 39.33 -41.85 17.72
CA ALA A 11 39.42 -43.23 17.28
C ALA A 11 40.31 -43.29 16.03
N THR A 12 41.56 -43.70 16.26
CA THR A 12 42.53 -44.12 15.25
C THR A 12 42.35 -45.62 15.02
N LEU A 13 42.05 -46.07 13.80
CA LEU A 13 42.40 -47.43 13.35
C LEU A 13 42.69 -47.46 11.85
N LEU A 14 43.87 -47.98 11.52
CA LEU A 14 44.42 -48.21 10.18
C LEU A 14 44.01 -49.58 9.62
N ARG A 15 43.77 -49.61 8.31
CA ARG A 15 43.98 -50.68 7.29
C ARG A 15 43.60 -52.14 7.60
N GLY A 16 42.77 -52.70 6.70
CA GLY A 16 42.70 -54.13 6.37
C GLY A 16 41.88 -54.37 5.11
N ALA A 17 42.50 -54.90 4.06
CA ALA A 17 41.87 -55.18 2.77
C ALA A 17 41.12 -56.52 2.80
N ALA A 18 39.88 -56.56 2.31
CA ALA A 18 39.27 -57.62 1.50
C ALA A 18 37.78 -57.31 1.32
N ARG A 19 37.36 -57.20 0.06
CA ARG A 19 36.00 -56.90 -0.39
C ARG A 19 35.19 -58.19 -0.51
N PRO A 20 34.07 -58.34 0.22
CA PRO A 20 32.93 -59.05 -0.32
C PRO A 20 31.87 -58.05 -0.80
N SER A 21 31.27 -58.38 -1.94
CA SER A 21 30.22 -57.65 -2.65
C SER A 21 29.12 -57.08 -1.73
N PRO A 22 28.76 -55.78 -1.84
CA PRO A 22 27.61 -55.25 -1.13
C PRO A 22 26.33 -55.68 -1.85
N SER A 23 25.57 -56.60 -1.24
CA SER A 23 24.14 -56.70 -1.53
C SER A 23 23.50 -55.33 -1.24
N PRO A 24 22.55 -54.85 -2.07
CA PRO A 24 21.83 -53.61 -1.80
C PRO A 24 20.85 -53.86 -0.65
N SER A 25 21.36 -53.88 0.58
CA SER A 25 20.53 -53.64 1.74
C SER A 25 19.92 -52.24 1.55
N PRO A 26 18.60 -52.06 1.73
CA PRO A 26 18.01 -50.74 1.61
C PRO A 26 18.69 -49.87 2.66
N SER A 27 19.52 -48.93 2.20
CA SER A 27 20.04 -47.91 3.08
C SER A 27 18.84 -47.22 3.68
N LEU A 28 18.54 -47.52 4.95
CA LEU A 28 17.59 -46.75 5.73
C LEU A 28 18.22 -45.37 5.83
N THR A 29 17.98 -44.54 4.82
CA THR A 29 18.17 -43.10 4.92
C THR A 29 17.30 -42.72 6.10
N LEU A 30 17.94 -42.52 7.26
CA LEU A 30 17.27 -41.94 8.42
C LEU A 30 16.80 -40.58 7.94
N ARG A 31 15.58 -40.51 7.41
CA ARG A 31 14.92 -39.27 7.06
C ARG A 31 14.77 -38.53 8.37
N ARG A 32 15.70 -37.60 8.58
CA ARG A 32 15.89 -36.90 9.83
C ARG A 32 14.72 -35.95 10.02
N GLY A 33 13.65 -36.45 10.65
CA GLY A 33 12.39 -35.72 10.81
C GLY A 33 12.48 -34.49 11.72
N HIS A 34 11.49 -33.61 11.61
CA HIS A 34 11.30 -32.38 12.37
C HIS A 34 10.60 -32.60 13.72
N LYS A 35 10.87 -33.71 14.41
CA LYS A 35 10.15 -34.13 15.63
C LYS A 35 10.40 -33.24 16.86
N THR A 36 11.26 -32.22 16.77
CA THR A 36 11.66 -31.38 17.90
C THR A 36 11.66 -29.91 17.49
N THR A 37 11.13 -29.04 18.36
CA THR A 37 11.12 -27.57 18.17
C THR A 37 12.48 -26.98 17.75
N THR A 38 13.58 -27.43 18.33
CA THR A 38 14.95 -26.97 18.00
C THR A 38 15.31 -27.19 16.53
N ARG A 39 14.86 -28.29 15.92
CA ARG A 39 15.12 -28.60 14.51
C ARG A 39 14.30 -27.69 13.61
N THR A 40 13.02 -27.49 13.94
CA THR A 40 12.14 -26.58 13.20
C THR A 40 12.66 -25.14 13.27
N LYS A 41 13.08 -24.66 14.45
CA LYS A 41 13.68 -23.32 14.62
C LYS A 41 14.95 -23.12 13.77
N LYS A 42 15.81 -24.13 13.69
CA LYS A 42 17.02 -24.07 12.85
C LYS A 42 16.69 -24.06 11.36
N ALA A 43 15.71 -24.86 10.93
CA ALA A 43 15.27 -24.92 9.54
C ALA A 43 14.60 -23.62 9.06
N LEU A 44 13.86 -22.94 9.96
CA LEU A 44 13.16 -21.68 9.68
C LEU A 44 13.99 -20.43 10.05
N LYS A 45 15.30 -20.57 10.27
CA LYS A 45 16.15 -19.44 10.66
C LYS A 45 16.37 -18.51 9.47
N ILE A 46 15.99 -17.25 9.63
CA ILE A 46 16.30 -16.15 8.70
C ILE A 46 17.52 -15.39 9.26
N ALA A 47 18.48 -15.04 8.40
CA ALA A 47 19.65 -14.24 8.78
C ALA A 47 19.24 -12.76 9.00
N PRO A 48 19.92 -12.02 9.91
CA PRO A 48 19.67 -10.58 10.07
C PRO A 48 20.13 -9.80 8.82
N HIS A 49 19.71 -8.54 8.73
CA HIS A 49 20.20 -7.61 7.70
C HIS A 49 21.73 -7.42 7.81
N PRO A 50 22.47 -7.30 6.69
CA PRO A 50 23.94 -7.21 6.68
C PRO A 50 24.51 -6.11 7.57
N ASP A 51 23.80 -4.99 7.71
CA ASP A 51 24.18 -3.86 8.57
C ASP A 51 24.35 -4.21 10.06
N PHE A 52 23.74 -5.31 10.52
CA PHE A 52 23.90 -5.79 11.90
C PHE A 52 25.03 -6.80 12.06
N LEU A 53 25.72 -7.17 10.98
CA LEU A 53 26.90 -8.01 11.06
C LEU A 53 28.08 -7.17 11.60
N PRO A 54 28.91 -7.74 12.49
CA PRO A 54 30.02 -6.99 13.08
C PRO A 54 31.03 -6.63 11.99
N SER A 55 31.11 -5.34 11.64
CA SER A 55 32.03 -4.82 10.61
C SER A 55 33.04 -3.78 11.11
N HIS A 56 32.80 -3.15 12.26
CA HIS A 56 33.61 -2.04 12.74
C HIS A 56 34.27 -2.36 14.09
N GLN A 57 35.46 -1.79 14.32
CA GLN A 57 36.13 -1.84 15.61
C GLN A 57 35.71 -0.62 16.43
N GLY A 58 34.98 -0.83 17.54
CA GLY A 58 34.49 0.23 18.43
C GLY A 58 33.02 0.61 18.23
N ASP A 59 32.51 1.48 19.10
CA ASP A 59 31.11 1.90 19.12
C ASP A 59 30.87 3.01 18.08
N THR A 60 29.98 2.77 17.12
CA THR A 60 29.62 3.74 16.06
C THR A 60 28.10 3.74 15.86
N ILE A 61 27.53 4.90 15.55
CA ILE A 61 26.11 5.05 15.20
C ILE A 61 25.96 4.88 13.69
N LEU A 62 25.26 3.82 13.26
CA LEU A 62 24.93 3.56 11.86
C LEU A 62 23.54 4.10 11.51
N ILE A 63 23.40 4.77 10.36
CA ILE A 63 22.10 5.21 9.83
C ILE A 63 21.56 4.09 8.93
N ASN A 64 20.59 3.33 9.42
CA ASN A 64 19.95 2.23 8.70
C ASN A 64 18.46 2.55 8.44
N PRO A 65 18.12 3.24 7.33
CA PRO A 65 16.73 3.50 6.98
C PRO A 65 16.05 2.17 6.59
N PRO A 66 15.01 1.72 7.32
CA PRO A 66 14.39 0.43 7.06
C PRO A 66 13.63 0.44 5.74
N SER A 67 13.65 -0.67 5.01
CA SER A 67 12.84 -0.89 3.80
C SER A 67 11.38 -1.24 4.14
N ALA A 68 10.74 -0.39 4.93
CA ALA A 68 9.36 -0.56 5.42
C ALA A 68 8.56 0.75 5.26
N ALA A 69 7.24 0.63 5.24
CA ALA A 69 6.37 1.81 5.20
C ALA A 69 6.54 2.64 6.49
N PRO A 70 6.63 3.98 6.40
CA PRO A 70 6.72 4.84 7.58
C PRO A 70 5.41 4.82 8.37
N SER A 71 5.51 5.01 9.68
CA SER A 71 4.33 5.19 10.54
C SER A 71 3.78 6.62 10.44
N VAL A 72 2.52 6.81 10.84
CA VAL A 72 1.85 8.13 10.86
C VAL A 72 2.57 9.14 11.77
N PHE A 73 3.31 8.65 12.77
CA PHE A 73 4.10 9.47 13.68
C PHE A 73 5.37 10.05 13.04
N HIS A 74 5.80 9.52 11.88
CA HIS A 74 6.87 10.11 11.10
C HIS A 74 6.32 11.26 10.24
N THR A 75 6.01 12.38 10.91
CA THR A 75 5.32 13.53 10.30
C THR A 75 6.19 14.20 9.24
N PRO A 76 5.70 14.34 7.98
CA PRO A 76 6.46 15.02 6.93
C PRO A 76 6.63 16.51 7.25
N PHE A 77 7.73 17.11 6.82
CA PHE A 77 8.09 18.50 7.18
C PHE A 77 7.05 19.55 6.77
N LYS A 78 6.20 19.25 5.77
CA LYS A 78 5.10 20.11 5.36
C LYS A 78 4.04 20.29 6.45
N PHE A 79 3.90 19.31 7.37
CA PHE A 79 2.93 19.32 8.45
C PHE A 79 3.52 19.77 9.80
N LEU A 80 4.84 20.00 9.87
CA LEU A 80 5.45 20.56 11.07
C LEU A 80 5.23 22.08 11.15
N PRO A 81 4.95 22.64 12.34
CA PRO A 81 4.92 24.08 12.55
C PRO A 81 6.23 24.75 12.10
N PRO A 82 6.21 25.99 11.59
CA PRO A 82 7.44 26.73 11.24
C PRO A 82 8.43 26.92 12.38
N THR A 83 7.95 26.94 13.63
CA THR A 83 8.75 27.09 14.85
C THR A 83 9.49 25.81 15.26
N ASP A 84 9.12 24.64 14.72
CA ASP A 84 9.71 23.36 15.12
C ASP A 84 11.16 23.25 14.61
N PRO A 85 12.18 23.10 15.49
CA PRO A 85 13.58 23.02 15.08
C PRO A 85 13.87 21.80 14.19
N ARG A 86 13.09 20.71 14.31
CA ARG A 86 13.25 19.49 13.50
C ARG A 86 12.99 19.74 12.02
N ARG A 87 12.22 20.78 11.69
CA ARG A 87 11.96 21.18 10.30
C ARG A 87 13.24 21.68 9.61
N ARG A 88 14.18 22.29 10.33
CA ARG A 88 15.42 22.86 9.76
C ARG A 88 16.55 21.84 9.69
N ALA A 89 16.74 21.05 10.75
CA ALA A 89 17.87 20.13 10.88
C ALA A 89 17.86 18.99 9.83
N ASN A 90 16.68 18.53 9.42
CA ASN A 90 16.57 17.38 8.51
C ASN A 90 16.42 17.76 7.03
N LEU A 91 16.13 19.03 6.71
CA LEU A 91 16.07 19.48 5.31
C LEU A 91 17.45 19.44 4.64
N SER A 92 18.51 19.79 5.37
CA SER A 92 19.89 19.73 4.87
C SER A 92 20.26 18.31 4.46
N HIS A 93 19.88 17.29 5.23
CA HIS A 93 20.13 15.87 4.91
C HIS A 93 19.36 15.40 3.67
N LEU A 94 18.11 15.81 3.48
CA LEU A 94 17.34 15.45 2.27
C LEU A 94 17.97 16.00 0.98
N PHE A 95 18.42 17.25 1.00
CA PHE A 95 19.09 17.86 -0.16
C PHE A 95 20.52 17.36 -0.36
N ALA A 96 21.23 17.01 0.71
CA ALA A 96 22.55 16.39 0.63
C ALA A 96 22.50 14.97 0.03
N SER A 97 21.56 14.12 0.47
CA SER A 97 21.41 12.75 -0.07
C SER A 97 20.97 12.71 -1.53
N SER A 98 20.35 13.77 -2.05
CA SER A 98 20.06 13.89 -3.49
C SER A 98 21.31 13.96 -4.36
N SER A 99 22.49 14.28 -3.78
CA SER A 99 23.75 14.36 -4.51
C SER A 99 24.57 13.06 -4.50
N THR A 100 24.25 12.11 -3.60
CA THR A 100 25.05 10.88 -3.38
C THR A 100 24.38 9.58 -3.81
N SER A 101 23.16 9.62 -4.36
CA SER A 101 22.60 8.48 -5.10
C SER A 101 23.23 8.39 -6.50
N ALA A 102 24.49 7.99 -6.56
CA ALA A 102 25.28 7.72 -7.76
C ALA A 102 24.83 6.44 -8.52
N ALA A 103 23.51 6.29 -8.68
CA ALA A 103 22.87 5.46 -9.70
C ALA A 103 21.84 6.26 -10.52
N ALA A 104 21.69 7.56 -10.25
CA ALA A 104 20.98 8.47 -11.13
C ALA A 104 21.99 9.14 -12.07
N THR A 105 21.95 8.74 -13.34
CA THR A 105 22.53 9.50 -14.45
C THR A 105 22.12 10.98 -14.34
N PRO A 106 23.01 11.94 -14.67
CA PRO A 106 22.69 13.36 -14.60
C PRO A 106 21.79 13.71 -15.80
N SER A 107 20.48 13.50 -15.67
CA SER A 107 19.52 14.10 -16.58
C SER A 107 19.31 15.55 -16.18
N ALA A 108 19.75 16.46 -17.05
CA ALA A 108 19.43 17.88 -17.05
C ALA A 108 17.94 18.16 -17.37
N GLU A 109 17.02 17.42 -16.74
CA GLU A 109 15.58 17.61 -16.79
C GLU A 109 15.05 17.51 -15.37
N GLY A 110 14.26 18.49 -14.92
CA GLY A 110 13.74 18.58 -13.56
C GLY A 110 13.19 17.25 -13.03
N THR A 111 13.47 16.97 -11.75
CA THR A 111 13.02 15.80 -10.97
C THR A 111 11.77 15.14 -11.53
N LYS A 112 11.94 14.01 -12.24
CA LYS A 112 10.84 13.23 -12.82
C LYS A 112 10.06 12.55 -11.70
N LEU A 113 8.92 13.13 -11.33
CA LEU A 113 7.96 12.51 -10.42
C LEU A 113 7.42 11.21 -11.03
N PRO A 114 6.99 10.23 -10.22
CA PRO A 114 6.32 9.04 -10.72
C PRO A 114 5.04 9.44 -11.50
N PRO A 115 4.57 8.58 -12.43
CA PRO A 115 3.38 8.88 -13.21
C PRO A 115 2.18 9.12 -12.30
N ALA A 116 1.45 10.21 -12.57
CA ALA A 116 0.24 10.52 -11.82
C ALA A 116 -0.85 9.45 -12.08
N LEU A 117 -1.55 9.06 -11.02
CA LEU A 117 -2.75 8.22 -11.17
C LEU A 117 -3.84 9.02 -11.89
N ALA A 118 -4.47 8.41 -12.89
CA ALA A 118 -5.59 8.98 -13.63
C ALA A 118 -6.88 8.94 -12.79
N VAL A 119 -6.95 9.77 -11.76
CA VAL A 119 -8.15 9.95 -10.93
C VAL A 119 -8.89 11.22 -11.36
N PRO A 120 -10.23 11.21 -11.45
CA PRO A 120 -11.00 12.43 -11.67
C PRO A 120 -10.68 13.45 -10.58
N SER A 121 -9.97 14.50 -10.94
CA SER A 121 -9.60 15.60 -10.06
C SER A 121 -10.19 16.89 -10.62
N ARG A 122 -10.28 17.94 -9.78
CA ARG A 122 -10.64 19.30 -10.21
C ARG A 122 -9.68 19.85 -11.29
N GLY A 123 -8.56 19.17 -11.52
CA GLY A 123 -7.49 19.60 -12.41
C GLY A 123 -6.61 20.65 -11.76
N ALA A 124 -5.50 20.98 -12.41
CA ALA A 124 -4.61 22.04 -11.93
C ALA A 124 -5.27 23.43 -12.01
N ASN A 125 -6.13 23.64 -13.01
CA ASN A 125 -6.77 24.92 -13.31
C ASN A 125 -8.29 24.78 -13.27
N PRO A 126 -8.94 25.01 -12.10
CA PRO A 126 -10.39 25.03 -12.03
C PRO A 126 -10.98 26.18 -12.86
N ARG A 127 -12.01 25.90 -13.66
CA ARG A 127 -12.67 26.89 -14.53
C ARG A 127 -13.93 27.45 -13.87
N TYR A 128 -13.95 28.75 -13.58
CA TYR A 128 -15.08 29.45 -12.93
C TYR A 128 -15.71 30.47 -13.88
N HIS A 129 -16.30 30.00 -14.96
CA HIS A 129 -16.81 30.84 -16.05
C HIS A 129 -18.32 31.10 -16.00
N LEU A 130 -19.05 30.34 -15.18
CA LEU A 130 -20.51 30.43 -15.08
C LEU A 130 -20.95 31.63 -14.23
N THR A 131 -21.96 32.34 -14.73
CA THR A 131 -22.57 33.48 -14.05
C THR A 131 -23.76 33.05 -13.18
N PRO A 132 -24.24 33.91 -12.26
CA PRO A 132 -25.44 33.63 -11.47
C PRO A 132 -26.69 33.38 -12.34
N ALA A 133 -26.78 34.03 -13.51
CA ALA A 133 -27.86 33.84 -14.46
C ALA A 133 -27.85 32.42 -15.05
N ASP A 134 -26.67 31.89 -15.39
CA ASP A 134 -26.51 30.52 -15.87
C ASP A 134 -26.96 29.52 -14.80
N VAL A 135 -26.61 29.76 -13.54
CA VAL A 135 -27.02 28.90 -12.41
C VAL A 135 -28.54 28.92 -12.23
N ALA A 136 -29.20 30.08 -12.38
CA ALA A 136 -30.66 30.17 -12.35
C ALA A 136 -31.29 29.37 -13.49
N GLU A 137 -30.71 29.42 -14.69
CA GLU A 137 -31.19 28.64 -15.84
C GLU A 137 -30.99 27.13 -15.64
N ILE A 138 -29.85 26.70 -15.09
CA ILE A 138 -29.60 25.29 -14.73
C ILE A 138 -30.70 24.79 -13.77
N ARG A 139 -31.05 25.59 -12.75
CA ARG A 139 -32.13 25.27 -11.80
C ARG A 139 -33.48 25.18 -12.50
N ARG A 140 -33.80 26.14 -13.38
CA ARG A 140 -35.06 26.17 -14.12
C ARG A 140 -35.22 24.92 -15.01
N LEU A 141 -34.21 24.62 -15.83
CA LEU A 141 -34.24 23.48 -16.76
C LEU A 141 -34.36 22.14 -16.04
N ARG A 142 -33.66 21.99 -14.91
CA ARG A 142 -33.65 20.76 -14.12
C ARG A 142 -34.93 20.54 -13.32
N ALA A 143 -35.60 21.62 -12.92
CA ALA A 143 -36.91 21.58 -12.28
C ALA A 143 -38.02 21.28 -13.30
N ALA A 144 -37.91 21.80 -14.52
CA ALA A 144 -38.87 21.56 -15.60
C ALA A 144 -38.89 20.08 -16.02
N ASP A 145 -37.77 19.56 -16.53
CA ASP A 145 -37.70 18.19 -17.06
C ASP A 145 -36.38 17.51 -16.67
N PRO A 146 -36.32 16.81 -15.51
CA PRO A 146 -35.09 16.19 -15.02
C PRO A 146 -34.62 14.99 -15.86
N VAL A 147 -35.48 14.44 -16.71
CA VAL A 147 -35.17 13.31 -17.60
C VAL A 147 -34.39 13.79 -18.82
N THR A 148 -34.91 14.81 -19.51
CA THR A 148 -34.26 15.43 -20.68
C THR A 148 -33.03 16.23 -20.24
N TRP A 149 -33.18 17.09 -19.24
CA TRP A 149 -32.10 17.90 -18.66
C TRP A 149 -31.41 17.16 -17.51
N SER A 150 -30.83 16.01 -17.86
CA SER A 150 -29.99 15.21 -16.97
C SER A 150 -28.71 15.96 -16.57
N VAL A 151 -28.03 15.47 -15.53
CA VAL A 151 -26.80 16.10 -15.02
C VAL A 151 -25.74 16.21 -16.13
N SER A 152 -25.58 15.15 -16.92
CA SER A 152 -24.63 15.10 -18.03
C SER A 152 -25.03 16.01 -19.19
N ALA A 153 -26.33 16.14 -19.48
CA ALA A 153 -26.81 17.06 -20.51
C ALA A 153 -26.54 18.53 -20.14
N LEU A 154 -26.81 18.91 -18.89
CA LEU A 154 -26.53 20.26 -18.38
C LEU A 154 -25.03 20.53 -18.29
N ALA A 155 -24.24 19.56 -17.83
CA ALA A 155 -22.78 19.64 -17.79
C ALA A 155 -22.19 19.93 -19.18
N ARG A 156 -22.70 19.28 -20.23
CA ARG A 156 -22.29 19.54 -21.62
C ARG A 156 -22.77 20.90 -22.13
N LYS A 157 -24.02 21.29 -21.84
CA LYS A 157 -24.60 22.56 -22.30
C LYS A 157 -23.85 23.77 -21.73
N PHE A 158 -23.52 23.72 -20.45
CA PHE A 158 -22.85 24.81 -19.73
C PHE A 158 -21.34 24.57 -19.58
N ASP A 159 -20.79 23.58 -20.28
CA ASP A 159 -19.36 23.20 -20.23
C ASP A 159 -18.77 23.24 -18.81
N CYS A 160 -19.38 22.47 -17.91
CA CYS A 160 -19.03 22.40 -16.50
C CYS A 160 -19.06 20.95 -15.97
N SER A 161 -18.57 20.73 -14.75
CA SER A 161 -18.54 19.40 -14.14
C SER A 161 -19.94 18.91 -13.73
N GLU A 162 -20.23 17.62 -13.92
CA GLU A 162 -21.46 16.98 -13.44
C GLU A 162 -21.66 17.14 -11.92
N VAL A 163 -20.57 17.14 -11.17
CA VAL A 163 -20.59 17.37 -9.72
C VAL A 163 -21.06 18.80 -9.42
N PHE A 164 -20.62 19.79 -10.21
CA PHE A 164 -21.04 21.18 -10.05
C PHE A 164 -22.54 21.37 -10.30
N VAL A 165 -23.09 20.74 -11.34
CA VAL A 165 -24.53 20.75 -11.60
C VAL A 165 -25.32 20.15 -10.44
N THR A 166 -24.83 19.04 -9.87
CA THR A 166 -25.44 18.37 -8.71
C THR A 166 -25.42 19.25 -7.45
N ILE A 167 -24.37 20.08 -7.29
CA ILE A 167 -24.29 21.09 -6.21
C ILE A 167 -25.29 22.22 -6.45
N CYS A 168 -25.43 22.71 -7.68
CA CYS A 168 -26.28 23.84 -8.01
C CYS A 168 -27.77 23.56 -7.81
N THR A 169 -28.21 22.35 -8.15
CA THR A 169 -29.61 21.96 -8.08
C THR A 169 -29.75 20.46 -7.77
N PRO A 170 -30.48 20.11 -6.69
CA PRO A 170 -30.95 18.74 -6.52
C PRO A 170 -32.01 18.42 -7.58
N ALA A 171 -32.12 17.16 -7.97
CA ALA A 171 -33.26 16.67 -8.75
C ALA A 171 -34.57 16.81 -7.93
N PRO A 172 -35.73 17.01 -8.59
CA PRO A 172 -37.02 17.04 -7.91
C PRO A 172 -37.31 15.73 -7.19
N ARG A 173 -38.06 15.80 -6.09
CA ARG A 173 -38.27 14.68 -5.17
C ARG A 173 -38.85 13.45 -5.86
N GLU A 174 -39.88 13.64 -6.68
CA GLU A 174 -40.53 12.56 -7.42
C GLU A 174 -39.56 11.81 -8.34
N HIS A 175 -38.63 12.54 -9.00
CA HIS A 175 -37.64 11.92 -9.86
C HIS A 175 -36.62 11.11 -9.03
N LYS A 176 -36.22 11.61 -7.86
CA LYS A 176 -35.35 10.86 -6.95
C LYS A 176 -36.01 9.58 -6.44
N GLU A 177 -37.29 9.65 -6.08
CA GLU A 177 -38.08 8.49 -5.64
C GLU A 177 -38.20 7.44 -6.77
N LYS A 178 -38.50 7.87 -8.01
CA LYS A 178 -38.50 6.99 -9.19
C LYS A 178 -37.14 6.33 -9.42
N LEU A 179 -36.04 7.07 -9.28
CA LEU A 179 -34.69 6.51 -9.40
C LEU A 179 -34.37 5.52 -8.27
N ALA A 180 -34.80 5.80 -7.04
CA ALA A 180 -34.63 4.90 -5.91
C ALA A 180 -35.41 3.59 -6.13
N GLN A 181 -36.66 3.67 -6.58
CA GLN A 181 -37.46 2.48 -6.92
C GLN A 181 -36.82 1.63 -8.02
N LYS A 182 -36.28 2.27 -9.08
CA LYS A 182 -35.51 1.57 -10.13
C LYS A 182 -34.25 0.91 -9.59
N LEU A 183 -33.59 1.53 -8.61
CA LEU A 183 -32.41 0.96 -7.97
C LEU A 183 -32.80 -0.27 -7.15
N GLU A 184 -33.86 -0.19 -6.36
CA GLU A 184 -34.37 -1.34 -5.59
C GLU A 184 -34.78 -2.50 -6.50
N SER A 185 -35.50 -2.26 -7.61
CA SER A 185 -35.84 -3.34 -8.54
C SER A 185 -34.61 -4.00 -9.17
N VAL A 186 -33.55 -3.22 -9.44
CA VAL A 186 -32.26 -3.76 -9.90
C VAL A 186 -31.55 -4.56 -8.82
N LYS A 187 -31.66 -4.17 -7.54
CA LYS A 187 -31.12 -4.90 -6.39
C LYS A 187 -31.87 -6.21 -6.15
N ASP A 188 -33.19 -6.21 -6.29
CA ASP A 188 -34.03 -7.40 -6.15
C ASP A 188 -33.66 -8.47 -7.20
N GLY A 189 -33.23 -8.04 -8.38
CA GLY A 189 -32.70 -8.93 -9.42
C GLY A 189 -31.32 -9.55 -9.12
N TRP A 190 -30.67 -9.20 -8.00
CA TRP A 190 -29.36 -9.78 -7.66
C TRP A 190 -29.50 -11.16 -7.00
N GLY A 191 -28.80 -12.14 -7.55
CA GLY A 191 -28.63 -13.44 -6.89
C GLY A 191 -27.77 -13.35 -5.62
N LYS A 192 -27.90 -14.36 -4.75
CA LYS A 192 -27.24 -14.44 -3.41
C LYS A 192 -25.75 -14.10 -3.42
N ILE A 193 -25.00 -14.60 -4.39
CA ILE A 193 -23.54 -14.38 -4.51
C ILE A 193 -23.24 -12.89 -4.77
N ARG A 194 -23.99 -12.26 -5.68
CA ARG A 194 -23.79 -10.85 -6.04
C ARG A 194 -24.14 -9.92 -4.89
N THR A 195 -25.24 -10.22 -4.18
CA THR A 195 -25.66 -9.45 -3.00
C THR A 195 -24.59 -9.49 -1.92
N LYS A 196 -24.12 -10.69 -1.54
CA LYS A 196 -23.03 -10.85 -0.55
C LYS A 196 -21.76 -10.09 -0.96
N ALA A 197 -21.34 -10.19 -2.22
CA ALA A 197 -20.15 -9.49 -2.70
C ALA A 197 -20.27 -7.94 -2.66
N ARG A 198 -21.48 -7.40 -2.84
CA ARG A 198 -21.76 -5.96 -2.75
C ARG A 198 -21.80 -5.47 -1.30
N GLU A 199 -22.35 -6.27 -0.40
CA GLU A 199 -22.27 -6.00 1.04
C GLU A 199 -20.82 -6.01 1.52
N ASP A 200 -20.03 -7.03 1.15
CA ASP A 200 -18.61 -7.12 1.55
C ASP A 200 -17.78 -5.96 0.97
N ARG A 201 -18.11 -5.47 -0.23
CA ARG A 201 -17.49 -4.24 -0.78
C ARG A 201 -17.81 -3.02 0.08
N SER A 202 -19.05 -2.91 0.56
CA SER A 202 -19.48 -1.79 1.41
C SER A 202 -18.81 -1.87 2.77
N ARG A 203 -18.78 -3.06 3.40
CA ARG A 203 -18.04 -3.31 4.66
C ARG A 203 -16.57 -2.94 4.54
N ARG A 204 -15.88 -3.38 3.48
CA ARG A 204 -14.47 -3.03 3.25
C ARG A 204 -14.24 -1.53 3.11
N LYS A 205 -15.17 -0.80 2.47
CA LYS A 205 -15.08 0.66 2.38
C LYS A 205 -15.20 1.30 3.77
N GLU A 206 -16.11 0.82 4.60
CA GLU A 206 -16.26 1.31 5.97
C GLU A 206 -15.03 1.00 6.84
N MET A 207 -14.52 -0.24 6.78
CA MET A 207 -13.30 -0.66 7.48
C MET A 207 -12.09 0.20 7.09
N LEU A 208 -11.93 0.51 5.80
CA LEU A 208 -10.89 1.41 5.30
C LEU A 208 -11.00 2.81 5.92
N LEU A 209 -12.22 3.36 6.02
CA LEU A 209 -12.43 4.68 6.63
C LEU A 209 -12.21 4.69 8.14
N ARG A 210 -12.36 3.53 8.81
CA ARG A 210 -12.03 3.34 10.24
C ARG A 210 -10.54 3.05 10.48
N GLY A 211 -9.76 2.77 9.43
CA GLY A 211 -8.34 2.40 9.54
C GLY A 211 -8.08 0.93 9.90
N GLU A 212 -9.05 0.05 9.64
CA GLU A 212 -8.95 -1.40 9.90
C GLU A 212 -8.37 -2.19 8.69
N LEU A 213 -8.26 -1.55 7.53
CA LEU A 213 -7.73 -2.08 6.26
C LEU A 213 -6.73 -1.11 5.61
#